data_AF-A0A7C5FXY7-F1
#
_entry.id   AF-A0A7C5FXY7-F1
#
_cell.length_a   1.000
_cell.length_b   1.000
_cell.length_c   1.000
_cell.angle_alpha   90.00
_cell.angle_beta   90.00
_cell.angle_gamma   90.00
#
_symmetry.space_group_name_H-M   'P 1'
#
loop_
_entity.id
_entity.type
_entity.pdbx_description
1 polymer ?
#
loop_
_entity_poly.entity_id
_entity_poly.type
_entity_poly.pdbx_seq_one_letter_code
_entity_poly.pdbx_strand_id
1 'polypeptide(L)'
;MRSTLVILFLGIVPAVMAADFESQSLQLCEKIKSCALAELEGQELSADMKSMVMSSMDGMCDMMAAQYSSAEKNTELHQQAAACMDSLSSLSCEALMEGDSRTPACIELEKRAAEYE
;
A
#
# COMPACT_ATOMS: atom_id res chain seq x y z
N MET A 1 -32.22 38.42 27.05
CA MET A 1 -30.77 38.67 26.95
C MET A 1 -30.06 37.34 27.15
N ARG A 2 -29.58 36.74 26.04
CA ARG A 2 -28.52 35.74 25.88
C ARG A 2 -28.61 34.42 26.69
N SER A 3 -29.33 33.43 26.14
CA SER A 3 -29.02 32.01 26.38
C SER A 3 -27.84 31.60 25.50
N THR A 4 -26.67 31.44 26.09
CA THR A 4 -25.49 30.86 25.42
C THR A 4 -25.61 29.33 25.42
N LEU A 5 -26.06 28.79 24.29
CA LEU A 5 -25.94 27.37 23.94
C LEU A 5 -24.50 27.11 23.46
N VAL A 6 -23.63 26.66 24.36
CA VAL A 6 -22.28 26.18 23.99
C VAL A 6 -22.42 24.73 23.58
N ILE A 7 -22.57 24.50 22.27
CA ILE A 7 -22.52 23.16 21.68
C ILE A 7 -21.04 22.74 21.70
N LEU A 8 -20.68 21.94 22.71
CA LEU A 8 -19.42 21.23 22.79
C LEU A 8 -19.44 20.13 21.71
N PHE A 9 -19.05 20.47 20.48
CA PHE A 9 -18.72 19.49 19.45
C PHE A 9 -17.47 18.73 19.92
N LEU A 10 -17.69 17.61 20.61
CA LEU A 10 -16.67 16.62 20.89
C LEU A 10 -16.26 16.04 19.53
N GLY A 11 -15.18 16.57 18.96
CA GLY A 11 -14.59 16.08 17.73
C GLY A 11 -14.22 14.62 17.91
N ILE A 12 -14.98 13.74 17.31
CA ILE A 12 -14.62 12.34 17.11
C ILE A 12 -13.46 12.38 16.11
N VAL A 13 -12.23 12.48 16.61
CA VAL A 13 -11.06 12.27 15.76
C VAL A 13 -11.12 10.80 15.38
N PRO A 14 -11.33 10.43 14.11
CA PRO A 14 -11.18 9.05 13.73
C PRO A 14 -9.74 8.68 14.07
N ALA A 15 -9.57 7.69 14.95
CA ALA A 15 -8.29 7.06 15.16
C ALA A 15 -7.88 6.52 13.79
N VAL A 16 -7.02 7.24 13.08
CA VAL A 16 -6.33 6.70 11.93
C VAL A 16 -5.52 5.54 12.50
N MET A 17 -6.01 4.32 12.29
CA MET A 17 -5.26 3.13 12.62
C MET A 17 -3.96 3.27 11.83
N ALA A 18 -2.85 3.47 12.53
CA ALA A 18 -1.54 3.50 11.89
C ALA A 18 -1.41 2.15 11.17
N ALA A 19 -1.58 2.19 9.85
CA ALA A 19 -1.42 1.01 9.03
C ALA A 19 0.04 0.58 9.18
N ASP A 20 0.24 -0.64 9.64
CA ASP A 20 1.58 -1.18 9.81
C ASP A 20 2.20 -1.34 8.41
N PHE A 21 3.34 -0.71 8.19
CA PHE A 21 3.99 -0.66 6.87
C PHE A 21 4.26 -2.07 6.35
N GLU A 22 4.73 -2.98 7.21
CA GLU A 22 5.03 -4.36 6.83
C GLU A 22 3.75 -5.05 6.34
N SER A 23 2.66 -4.92 7.10
CA SER A 23 1.36 -5.48 6.69
C SER A 23 0.86 -4.94 5.35
N GLN A 24 1.06 -3.65 5.08
CA GLN A 24 0.62 -3.01 3.83
C GLN A 24 1.52 -3.37 2.65
N SER A 25 2.81 -3.56 2.88
CA SER A 25 3.74 -4.03 1.85
C SER A 25 3.41 -5.46 1.41
N LEU A 26 3.06 -6.34 2.36
CA LEU A 26 2.61 -7.70 2.08
C LEU A 26 1.27 -7.70 1.33
N GLN A 27 0.32 -6.86 1.73
CA GLN A 27 -0.97 -6.75 1.05
C GLN A 27 -0.82 -6.31 -0.41
N LEU A 28 0.00 -5.28 -0.65
CA LEU A 28 0.30 -4.84 -2.01
C LEU A 28 1.00 -5.93 -2.82
N CYS A 29 1.92 -6.67 -2.22
CA CYS A 29 2.61 -7.74 -2.92
C CYS A 29 1.69 -8.89 -3.33
N GLU A 30 0.80 -9.33 -2.43
CA GLU A 30 -0.22 -10.34 -2.73
C GLU A 30 -1.18 -9.86 -3.83
N LYS A 31 -1.52 -8.57 -3.83
CA LYS A 31 -2.30 -7.97 -4.92
C LYS A 31 -1.58 -8.09 -6.26
N ILE A 32 -0.31 -7.72 -6.33
CA ILE A 32 0.50 -7.81 -7.55
C ILE A 32 0.60 -9.26 -8.02
N LYS A 33 0.80 -10.21 -7.10
CA LYS A 33 0.81 -11.66 -7.37
C LYS A 33 -0.51 -12.13 -7.98
N SER A 34 -1.63 -11.73 -7.39
CA SER A 34 -2.95 -12.05 -7.93
C SER A 34 -3.16 -11.45 -9.31
N CYS A 35 -2.71 -10.22 -9.56
CA CYS A 35 -2.85 -9.56 -10.86
C CYS A 35 -1.97 -10.21 -11.94
N ALA A 36 -0.73 -10.58 -11.60
CA ALA A 36 0.13 -11.32 -12.51
C ALA A 36 -0.46 -12.69 -12.85
N LEU A 37 -1.05 -13.39 -11.88
CA LEU A 37 -1.73 -14.67 -12.15
C LEU A 37 -2.95 -14.49 -13.06
N ALA A 38 -3.73 -13.42 -12.87
CA ALA A 38 -4.88 -13.11 -13.72
C ALA A 38 -4.47 -12.83 -15.18
N GLU A 39 -3.36 -12.14 -15.42
CA GLU A 39 -2.78 -11.94 -16.77
C GLU A 39 -2.34 -13.25 -17.44
N LEU A 40 -2.00 -14.25 -16.62
CA LEU A 40 -1.63 -15.58 -17.07
C LEU A 40 -2.85 -16.52 -17.21
N GLU A 41 -4.03 -16.13 -16.71
CA GLU A 41 -5.27 -16.88 -16.94
C GLU A 41 -5.62 -16.85 -18.43
N GLY A 42 -5.85 -18.03 -19.01
CA GLY A 42 -6.04 -18.19 -20.45
C GLY A 42 -4.75 -18.52 -21.22
N GLN A 43 -3.59 -18.45 -20.58
CA GLN A 43 -2.36 -19.06 -21.10
C GLN A 43 -2.26 -20.52 -20.64
N GLU A 44 -1.91 -21.44 -21.55
CA GLU A 44 -1.64 -22.85 -21.25
C GLU A 44 -0.29 -22.98 -20.52
N LEU A 45 -0.25 -22.55 -19.26
CA LEU A 45 0.90 -22.78 -18.38
C LEU A 45 0.70 -24.07 -17.60
N SER A 46 1.73 -24.91 -17.57
CA SER A 46 1.75 -26.07 -16.67
C SER A 46 1.71 -25.62 -15.20
N ALA A 47 1.22 -26.51 -14.33
CA ALA A 47 1.21 -26.24 -12.89
C ALA A 47 2.62 -25.92 -12.35
N ASP A 48 3.65 -26.58 -12.89
CA ASP A 48 5.05 -26.32 -12.53
C ASP A 48 5.50 -24.91 -12.90
N MET A 49 5.12 -24.40 -14.08
CA MET A 49 5.43 -23.02 -14.48
C MET A 49 4.72 -21.98 -13.60
N LYS A 50 3.44 -22.21 -13.25
CA LYS A 50 2.72 -21.32 -12.33
C LYS A 50 3.38 -21.29 -10.95
N SER A 51 3.81 -22.45 -10.45
CA SER A 51 4.53 -22.58 -9.18
C SER A 51 5.87 -21.83 -9.19
N MET A 52 6.64 -21.94 -10.28
CA MET A 52 7.90 -21.19 -10.43
C MET A 52 7.69 -19.68 -10.45
N VAL A 53 6.66 -19.20 -11.16
CA VAL A 53 6.30 -17.76 -11.18
C VAL A 53 5.93 -17.29 -9.77
N MET A 54 5.02 -18.00 -9.10
CA MET A 54 4.59 -17.62 -7.74
C MET A 54 5.76 -17.61 -6.76
N SER A 55 6.64 -18.62 -6.80
CA SER A 55 7.82 -18.67 -5.93
C SER A 55 8.81 -17.52 -6.19
N SER A 56 8.92 -17.07 -7.44
CA SER A 56 9.76 -15.91 -7.78
C SER A 56 9.16 -14.61 -7.22
N MET A 57 7.83 -14.48 -7.27
CA MET A 57 7.11 -13.34 -6.69
C MET A 57 7.20 -13.33 -5.17
N ASP A 58 7.12 -14.49 -4.51
CA ASP A 58 7.28 -14.60 -3.06
C ASP A 58 8.65 -14.06 -2.61
N GLY A 59 9.72 -14.43 -3.33
CA GLY A 59 11.06 -13.88 -3.05
C GLY A 59 11.16 -12.37 -3.26
N MET A 60 10.40 -11.79 -4.20
CA MET A 60 10.33 -10.34 -4.38
C MET A 60 9.57 -9.65 -3.24
N CYS A 61 8.48 -10.27 -2.76
CA CYS A 61 7.71 -9.79 -1.61
C CYS A 61 8.58 -9.77 -0.35
N ASP A 62 9.33 -10.85 -0.09
CA ASP A 62 10.22 -10.96 1.06
C ASP A 62 11.32 -9.89 1.02
N MET A 63 11.89 -9.61 -0.15
CA MET A 63 12.88 -8.55 -0.32
C MET A 63 12.28 -7.16 -0.09
N MET A 64 11.05 -6.90 -0.56
CA MET A 64 10.35 -5.66 -0.27
C MET A 64 10.18 -5.49 1.23
N ALA A 65 9.60 -6.47 1.93
CA ALA A 65 9.41 -6.42 3.38
C ALA A 65 10.73 -6.20 4.15
N ALA A 66 11.79 -6.90 3.75
CA ALA A 66 13.11 -6.80 4.40
C ALA A 66 13.80 -5.44 4.21
N GLN A 67 13.58 -4.74 3.09
CA GLN A 67 14.16 -3.40 2.92
C GLN A 67 13.58 -2.40 3.94
N TYR A 68 12.32 -2.58 4.32
CA TYR A 68 11.64 -1.64 5.20
C TYR A 68 11.63 -2.06 6.67
N SER A 69 11.95 -3.32 6.98
CA SER A 69 12.11 -3.79 8.38
C SER A 69 13.25 -3.10 9.14
N SER A 70 14.16 -2.43 8.42
CA SER A 70 15.29 -1.65 9.00
C SER A 70 15.08 -0.13 8.99
N ALA A 71 14.00 0.35 8.37
CA ALA A 71 13.74 1.76 8.12
C ALA A 71 13.01 2.45 9.29
N GLU A 72 13.37 2.17 10.55
CA GLU A 72 12.78 2.85 11.73
C GLU A 72 13.02 4.37 11.80
N LYS A 73 13.66 4.98 10.80
CA LYS A 73 14.21 6.34 10.91
C LYS A 73 13.22 7.47 10.67
N ASN A 74 12.05 7.23 10.05
CA ASN A 74 11.03 8.26 9.84
C ASN A 74 9.60 7.68 9.94
N THR A 75 9.05 7.71 11.15
CA THR A 75 7.70 7.18 11.44
C THR A 75 6.59 7.84 10.62
N GLU A 76 6.74 9.13 10.27
CA GLU A 76 5.75 9.85 9.46
C GLU A 76 5.77 9.42 7.99
N LEU A 77 6.94 9.38 7.35
CA LEU A 77 7.07 8.88 5.98
C LEU A 77 6.64 7.41 5.87
N HIS A 78 6.90 6.60 6.90
CA HIS A 78 6.41 5.23 6.98
C HIS A 78 4.89 5.14 6.96
N GLN A 79 4.18 5.97 7.73
CA GLN A 79 2.73 5.98 7.73
C GLN A 79 2.15 6.41 6.37
N GLN A 80 2.77 7.42 5.74
CA GLN A 80 2.35 7.88 4.43
C GLN A 80 2.61 6.83 3.34
N ALA A 81 3.74 6.11 3.44
CA ALA A 81 4.05 5.03 2.52
C ALA A 81 3.12 3.83 2.72
N ALA A 82 2.76 3.49 3.96
CA ALA A 82 1.75 2.48 4.26
C ALA A 82 0.38 2.86 3.65
N ALA A 83 -0.02 4.13 3.74
CA ALA A 83 -1.25 4.62 3.12
C ALA A 83 -1.18 4.61 1.57
N CYS A 84 -0.03 4.92 0.98
CA CYS A 84 0.18 4.77 -0.46
C CYS A 84 0.01 3.30 -0.88
N MET A 85 0.65 2.35 -0.18
CA MET A 85 0.54 0.92 -0.50
C MET A 85 -0.90 0.39 -0.38
N ASP A 86 -1.63 0.78 0.66
CA ASP A 86 -3.05 0.45 0.84
C ASP A 86 -3.90 0.99 -0.32
N SER A 87 -3.64 2.22 -0.75
CA SER A 87 -4.35 2.81 -1.89
C SER A 87 -4.05 2.08 -3.22
N LEU A 88 -2.81 1.61 -3.41
CA LEU A 88 -2.43 0.85 -4.60
C LEU A 88 -3.04 -0.55 -4.59
N SER A 89 -3.12 -1.20 -3.42
CA SER A 89 -3.72 -2.53 -3.30
C SER A 89 -5.22 -2.52 -3.66
N SER A 90 -5.87 -1.36 -3.50
CA SER A 90 -7.27 -1.12 -3.88
C SER A 90 -7.52 -0.93 -5.37
N LEU A 91 -6.47 -0.72 -6.18
CA LEU A 91 -6.61 -0.51 -7.63
C LEU A 91 -7.07 -1.78 -8.37
N SER A 92 -7.60 -1.57 -9.58
CA SER A 92 -7.81 -2.66 -10.53
C SER A 92 -6.46 -3.25 -10.97
N CYS A 93 -6.44 -4.51 -11.41
CA CYS A 93 -5.21 -5.11 -11.91
C CYS A 93 -4.68 -4.41 -13.18
N GLU A 94 -5.57 -3.94 -14.06
CA GLU A 94 -5.20 -3.14 -15.24
C GLU A 94 -4.43 -1.89 -14.82
N ALA A 95 -5.03 -1.06 -13.95
CA ALA A 95 -4.39 0.16 -13.46
C ALA A 95 -3.08 -0.11 -12.70
N LEU A 96 -3.05 -1.14 -11.86
CA LEU A 96 -1.87 -1.47 -11.07
C LEU A 96 -0.71 -1.99 -11.94
N MET A 97 -1.01 -2.82 -12.96
CA MET A 97 0.00 -3.41 -13.84
C MET A 97 0.49 -2.43 -14.92
N GLU A 98 -0.33 -1.45 -15.31
CA GLU A 98 0.09 -0.31 -16.13
C GLU A 98 0.98 0.67 -15.37
N GLY A 99 1.14 0.48 -14.05
CA GLY A 99 1.96 1.33 -13.21
C GLY A 99 1.29 2.64 -12.82
N ASP A 100 -0.04 2.69 -12.73
CA ASP A 100 -0.76 3.84 -12.20
C ASP A 100 -0.51 3.96 -10.69
N SER A 101 0.56 4.67 -10.34
CA SER A 101 0.91 4.99 -8.96
C SER A 101 0.28 6.31 -8.49
N ARG A 102 -0.54 6.98 -9.30
CA ARG A 102 -1.00 8.36 -9.05
C ARG A 102 -2.23 8.43 -8.15
N THR A 103 -2.26 7.64 -7.08
CA THR A 103 -3.30 7.78 -6.06
C THR A 103 -3.05 9.05 -5.24
N PRO A 104 -4.10 9.65 -4.63
CA PRO A 104 -3.92 10.79 -3.74
C PRO A 104 -2.95 10.52 -2.57
N ALA A 105 -2.92 9.29 -2.05
CA ALA A 105 -2.03 8.91 -0.95
C ALA A 105 -0.55 8.85 -1.40
N CYS A 106 -0.27 8.32 -2.59
CA CYS A 106 1.09 8.27 -3.13
C CYS A 106 1.58 9.66 -3.55
N ILE A 107 0.71 10.54 -4.06
CA ILE A 107 1.06 11.94 -4.35
C ILE A 107 1.46 12.69 -3.07
N GLU A 108 0.74 12.47 -1.96
CA GLU A 108 1.09 13.11 -0.68
C GLU A 108 2.42 12.58 -0.13
N LEU A 109 2.69 11.27 -0.26
CA LEU A 109 3.98 10.68 0.09
C LEU A 109 5.12 11.32 -0.73
N GLU A 110 4.98 11.41 -2.05
CA GLU A 110 6.00 12.02 -2.93
C GLU A 110 6.32 13.46 -2.51
N LYS A 111 5.26 14.24 -2.25
CA LYS A 111 5.39 15.63 -1.79
C LYS A 111 6.16 15.73 -0.48
N ARG A 112 5.85 14.85 0.48
CA ARG A 112 6.50 14.82 1.80
C ARG A 112 7.93 14.31 1.73
N ALA A 113 8.20 13.29 0.93
CA ALA A 113 9.55 12.77 0.72
C ALA A 113 10.49 13.83 0.11
N ALA A 114 9.98 14.66 -0.80
CA ALA A 114 10.73 15.78 -1.38
C ALA A 114 11.14 16.87 -0.37
N GLU A 115 10.53 16.92 0.83
CA GLU A 115 10.95 17.84 1.90
C GLU A 115 12.26 17.39 2.59
N TYR A 116 12.72 16.17 2.32
CA TYR A 116 13.95 15.57 2.90
C TYR A 116 15.13 15.52 1.93
N GLU A 117 14.95 15.96 0.67
CA GLU A 117 15.99 16.11 -0.35
C GLU A 117 16.61 17.51 -0.35
#